data_AF-A0A954JEA9-F1
#
_entry.id   AF-A0A954JEA9-F1
#
_cell.length_a   1.000
_cell.length_b   1.000
_cell.length_c   1.000
_cell.angle_alpha   90.00
_cell.angle_beta   90.00
_cell.angle_gamma   90.00
#
_symmetry.space_group_name_H-M   'P 1'
#
loop_
_entity.id
_entity.type
_entity.pdbx_description
1 polymer ?
#
loop_
_entity_poly.entity_id
_entity_poly.type
_entity_poly.pdbx_seq_one_letter_code
_entity_poly.pdbx_strand_id
1 'polypeptide(L)'
;MRILLATLAGGAVCYVWGVLAWLALPVHSQTMTELPDEAAVTSALVAQNLAEGVYAVPGYPEMEADATSEDQTAAWEEFTKAHQAGPIYSIYYSPSGMTPMGPDTMGKGFALDLLAAGLAAFIVSQLAANGASFFVRWRTVFVMGLFTCIVAYGALWNWMAFPDRFTIDMMLDVAICWSLVGVVIAAIVRPDARLAEAANQTDG
;
A
#
# COMPACT_ATOMS: atom_id res chain seq x y z
N MET A 1 -1.31 2.92 -28.68
CA MET A 1 -0.35 1.81 -28.52
C MET A 1 0.65 2.02 -27.38
N ARG A 2 1.35 3.16 -27.29
CA ARG A 2 2.36 3.40 -26.23
C ARG A 2 1.83 3.23 -24.80
N ILE A 3 0.59 3.67 -24.53
CA ILE A 3 -0.02 3.51 -23.20
C ILE A 3 -0.18 2.03 -22.85
N LEU A 4 -0.79 1.21 -23.72
CA LEU A 4 -0.96 -0.24 -23.47
C LEU A 4 0.38 -0.95 -23.25
N LEU A 5 1.40 -0.63 -24.05
CA LEU A 5 2.74 -1.20 -23.85
C LEU A 5 3.35 -0.76 -22.52
N ALA A 6 3.19 0.51 -22.13
CA ALA A 6 3.66 1.03 -20.85
C ALA A 6 2.91 0.42 -19.66
N THR A 7 1.60 0.15 -19.81
CA THR A 7 0.78 -0.57 -18.82
C THR A 7 1.32 -1.97 -18.60
N LEU A 8 1.52 -2.74 -19.67
CA LEU A 8 2.00 -4.12 -19.59
C LEU A 8 3.43 -4.17 -19.03
N ALA A 9 4.34 -3.34 -19.53
CA ALA A 9 5.73 -3.31 -19.08
C ALA A 9 5.86 -2.78 -17.65
N GLY A 10 5.13 -1.72 -17.30
CA GLY A 10 5.11 -1.15 -15.96
C GLY A 10 4.51 -2.11 -14.93
N GLY A 11 3.39 -2.76 -15.26
CA GLY A 11 2.78 -3.77 -14.38
C GLY A 11 3.66 -4.99 -14.20
N ALA A 12 4.33 -5.47 -15.26
CA ALA A 12 5.31 -6.56 -15.15
C ALA A 12 6.49 -6.20 -14.23
N VAL A 13 7.00 -4.96 -14.32
CA VAL A 13 8.08 -4.47 -13.46
C VAL A 13 7.63 -4.36 -12.00
N CYS A 14 6.42 -3.84 -11.77
CA CYS A 14 5.81 -3.76 -10.43
C CYS A 14 5.70 -5.16 -9.81
N TYR A 15 5.15 -6.11 -10.56
CA TYR A 15 4.95 -7.49 -10.12
C TYR A 15 6.27 -8.21 -9.82
N VAL A 16 7.26 -8.11 -10.73
CA VAL A 16 8.58 -8.72 -10.53
C VAL A 16 9.29 -8.10 -9.33
N TRP A 17 9.22 -6.78 -9.18
CA TRP A 17 9.77 -6.12 -8.00
C TRP A 17 9.11 -6.63 -6.71
N GLY A 18 7.78 -6.73 -6.68
CA GLY A 18 7.05 -7.27 -5.53
C GLY A 18 7.50 -8.70 -5.18
N VAL A 19 7.60 -9.59 -6.17
CA VAL A 19 8.10 -10.95 -5.95
C VAL A 19 9.52 -10.94 -5.37
N LEU A 20 10.41 -10.09 -5.89
CA LEU A 20 11.78 -9.97 -5.39
C LEU A 20 11.83 -9.42 -3.96
N ALA A 21 11.08 -8.36 -3.68
CA ALA A 21 11.04 -7.72 -2.36
C ALA A 21 10.52 -8.66 -1.27
N TRP A 22 9.56 -9.53 -1.60
CA TRP A 22 8.94 -10.45 -0.66
C TRP A 22 9.62 -11.81 -0.55
N LEU A 23 10.18 -12.36 -1.64
CA LEU A 23 10.72 -13.73 -1.65
C LEU A 23 12.25 -13.80 -1.71
N ALA A 24 12.90 -12.83 -2.35
CA ALA A 24 14.34 -12.90 -2.62
C ALA A 24 15.16 -11.97 -1.72
N LEU A 25 14.60 -10.81 -1.38
CA LEU A 25 15.24 -9.81 -0.55
C LEU A 25 14.72 -9.89 0.89
N PRO A 26 15.58 -9.71 1.91
CA PRO A 26 15.16 -9.73 3.31
C PRO A 26 14.56 -8.38 3.72
N VAL A 27 13.68 -7.78 2.90
CA VAL A 27 13.05 -6.49 3.18
C VAL A 27 11.96 -6.67 4.23
N HIS A 28 11.05 -7.61 4.00
CA HIS A 28 9.85 -7.80 4.84
C HIS A 28 10.03 -8.85 5.94
N SER A 29 10.92 -9.83 5.74
CA SER A 29 11.13 -10.92 6.70
C SER A 29 11.77 -10.48 8.03
N GLN A 30 12.32 -9.26 8.10
CA GLN A 30 12.96 -8.74 9.32
C GLN A 30 11.95 -8.10 10.29
N THR A 31 10.75 -7.78 9.82
CA THR A 31 9.73 -7.05 10.58
C THR A 31 8.48 -7.89 10.83
N MET A 32 8.40 -9.08 10.25
CA MET A 32 7.33 -10.05 10.47
C MET A 32 7.88 -11.24 11.25
N THR A 33 7.49 -11.36 12.51
CA THR A 33 7.94 -12.42 13.43
C THR A 33 6.80 -13.34 13.82
N GLU A 34 7.12 -14.62 14.00
CA GLU A 34 6.18 -15.61 14.53
C GLU A 34 5.80 -15.28 15.99
N LEU A 35 4.58 -15.67 16.38
CA LEU A 35 4.14 -15.57 17.78
C LEU A 35 4.88 -16.63 18.62
N PRO A 36 5.34 -16.29 19.84
CA PRO A 36 5.99 -17.27 20.72
C PRO A 36 5.12 -18.49 21.05
N ASP A 37 3.80 -18.29 21.15
CA ASP A 37 2.80 -19.36 21.34
C ASP A 37 1.62 -19.15 20.38
N GLU A 38 1.88 -19.37 19.09
CA GLU A 38 0.87 -19.25 18.03
C GLU A 38 -0.36 -20.15 18.28
N ALA A 39 -0.14 -21.36 18.81
CA ALA A 39 -1.21 -22.33 19.04
C ALA A 39 -2.20 -21.86 20.10
N ALA A 40 -1.71 -21.31 21.23
CA ALA A 40 -2.57 -20.78 22.27
C ALA A 40 -3.38 -19.56 21.79
N VAL A 41 -2.73 -18.61 21.11
CA VAL A 41 -3.39 -17.41 20.57
C VAL A 41 -4.44 -17.79 19.53
N THR A 42 -4.09 -18.67 18.59
CA THR A 42 -5.02 -19.13 17.55
C THR A 42 -6.23 -19.83 18.14
N SER A 43 -6.02 -20.70 19.13
CA SER A 43 -7.12 -21.41 19.80
C SER A 43 -8.07 -20.45 20.50
N ALA A 44 -7.54 -19.40 21.15
CA ALA A 44 -8.35 -18.37 21.79
C ALA A 44 -9.19 -17.58 20.78
N LEU A 45 -8.63 -17.23 19.62
CA LEU A 45 -9.36 -16.52 18.56
C LEU A 45 -10.46 -17.39 17.92
N VAL A 46 -10.16 -18.66 17.63
CA VAL A 46 -11.15 -19.60 17.06
C VAL A 46 -12.31 -19.84 18.03
N ALA A 47 -12.04 -19.93 19.33
CA ALA A 47 -13.08 -20.13 20.36
C ALA A 47 -14.11 -19.00 20.42
N GLN A 48 -13.77 -17.80 19.93
CA GLN A 48 -14.68 -16.65 19.87
C GLN A 48 -15.66 -16.71 18.69
N ASN A 49 -15.50 -17.65 17.75
CA ASN A 49 -16.32 -17.77 16.53
C ASN A 49 -16.43 -16.43 15.76
N LEU A 50 -15.28 -15.77 15.59
CA LEU A 50 -15.19 -14.47 14.92
C LEU A 50 -15.59 -14.57 13.44
N ALA A 51 -16.26 -13.53 12.94
CA ALA A 51 -16.50 -13.34 11.52
C ALA A 51 -15.23 -12.80 10.83
N GLU A 52 -15.21 -12.84 9.50
CA GLU A 52 -14.18 -12.12 8.74
C GLU A 52 -14.25 -10.61 9.05
N GLY A 53 -13.13 -9.99 9.41
CA GLY A 53 -13.12 -8.58 9.78
C GLY A 53 -11.83 -8.07 10.40
N VAL A 54 -11.89 -6.82 10.85
CA VAL A 54 -10.81 -6.14 11.59
C VAL A 54 -11.28 -5.87 13.01
N TYR A 55 -10.54 -6.39 13.99
CA TYR A 55 -10.85 -6.25 15.41
C TYR A 55 -9.82 -5.37 16.09
N ALA A 56 -10.22 -4.19 16.56
CA ALA A 56 -9.34 -3.25 17.26
C ALA A 56 -9.34 -3.51 18.77
N VAL A 57 -8.19 -3.32 19.42
CA VAL A 57 -8.01 -3.47 20.86
C VAL A 57 -7.35 -2.21 21.44
N PRO A 58 -7.98 -1.55 22.45
CA PRO A 58 -9.36 -1.76 22.89
C PRO A 58 -10.36 -1.43 21.78
N GLY A 59 -11.50 -2.12 21.78
CA GLY A 59 -12.59 -1.84 20.85
C GLY A 59 -13.23 -0.48 21.16
N TYR A 60 -13.69 0.23 20.13
CA TYR A 60 -14.46 1.45 20.34
C TYR A 60 -15.74 1.14 21.14
N PRO A 61 -16.17 2.03 22.04
CA PRO A 61 -17.39 1.83 22.79
C PRO A 61 -18.58 1.80 21.82
N GLU A 62 -19.31 0.68 21.81
CA GLU A 62 -20.60 0.57 21.14
C GLU A 62 -21.66 1.19 22.06
N MET A 63 -22.51 2.05 21.49
CA MET A 63 -23.55 2.75 22.24
C MET A 63 -24.92 2.19 21.83
N GLU A 64 -25.71 1.81 22.82
CA GLU A 64 -27.12 1.50 22.61
C GLU A 64 -27.88 2.75 22.14
N ALA A 65 -28.96 2.53 21.37
CA ALA A 65 -29.70 3.62 20.75
C ALA A 65 -30.35 4.59 21.76
N ASP A 66 -30.57 4.14 23.00
CA ASP A 66 -31.15 4.89 24.11
C ASP A 66 -30.14 5.27 25.21
N ALA A 67 -28.83 5.10 24.96
CA ALA A 67 -27.77 5.42 25.92
C ALA A 67 -27.80 6.90 26.35
N THR A 68 -27.77 7.14 27.67
CA THR A 68 -27.76 8.50 28.22
C THR A 68 -26.40 9.18 27.97
N SER A 69 -26.35 10.51 28.14
CA SER A 69 -25.08 11.25 28.04
C SER A 69 -24.05 10.82 29.09
N GLU A 70 -24.52 10.36 30.26
CA GLU A 70 -23.67 9.87 31.34
C GLU A 70 -23.06 8.51 30.98
N ASP A 71 -23.88 7.58 30.45
CA ASP A 71 -23.40 6.27 29.98
C ASP A 71 -22.34 6.42 28.89
N GLN A 72 -22.57 7.34 27.95
CA GLN A 72 -21.62 7.63 26.89
C GLN A 72 -20.28 8.15 27.45
N THR A 73 -20.33 9.05 28.42
CA THR A 73 -19.13 9.63 29.04
C THR A 73 -18.34 8.56 29.79
N ALA A 74 -19.01 7.72 30.58
CA ALA A 74 -18.37 6.63 31.32
C ALA A 74 -17.70 5.61 30.38
N ALA A 75 -18.37 5.22 29.29
CA ALA A 75 -17.81 4.29 28.31
C ALA A 75 -16.57 4.88 27.59
N TRP A 76 -16.59 6.18 27.28
CA TRP A 76 -15.43 6.87 26.71
C TRP A 76 -14.27 7.02 27.70
N GLU A 77 -14.55 7.24 28.99
CA GLU A 77 -13.53 7.26 30.04
C GLU A 77 -12.86 5.90 30.21
N GLU A 78 -13.65 4.82 30.22
CA GLU A 78 -13.13 3.45 30.28
C GLU A 78 -12.28 3.10 29.06
N PHE A 79 -12.80 3.39 27.85
CA PHE A 79 -12.04 3.24 26.61
C PHE A 79 -10.73 4.02 26.66
N THR A 80 -10.77 5.29 27.08
CA THR A 80 -9.58 6.15 27.17
C THR A 80 -8.54 5.56 28.14
N LYS A 81 -8.99 5.08 29.30
CA LYS A 81 -8.11 4.44 30.28
C LYS A 81 -7.50 3.15 29.73
N ALA A 82 -8.29 2.29 29.09
CA ALA A 82 -7.79 1.06 28.47
C ALA A 82 -6.81 1.37 27.32
N HIS A 83 -7.11 2.39 26.52
CA HIS A 83 -6.27 2.81 25.40
C HIS A 83 -4.93 3.39 25.89
N GLN A 84 -4.94 4.17 26.98
CA GLN A 84 -3.71 4.67 27.62
C GLN A 84 -2.88 3.55 28.28
N ALA A 85 -3.55 2.52 28.83
CA ALA A 85 -2.88 1.40 29.45
C ALA A 85 -2.28 0.41 28.44
N GLY A 86 -2.91 0.28 27.27
CA GLY A 86 -2.56 -0.70 26.24
C GLY A 86 -2.85 -2.15 26.65
N PRO A 87 -2.46 -3.13 25.81
CA PRO A 87 -1.83 -2.97 24.51
C PRO A 87 -2.78 -2.42 23.43
N ILE A 88 -2.21 -1.76 22.40
CA ILE A 88 -2.93 -1.28 21.22
C ILE A 88 -2.57 -2.14 20.02
N TYR A 89 -3.56 -2.76 19.40
CA TYR A 89 -3.36 -3.53 18.17
C TYR A 89 -4.67 -3.74 17.42
N SER A 90 -4.56 -4.24 16.20
CA SER A 90 -5.69 -4.72 15.41
C SER A 90 -5.41 -6.12 14.89
N ILE A 91 -6.45 -6.95 14.84
CA ILE A 91 -6.41 -8.29 14.25
C ILE A 91 -7.16 -8.24 12.93
N TYR A 92 -6.47 -8.54 11.83
CA TYR A 92 -7.09 -8.85 10.55
C TYR A 92 -7.39 -10.35 10.53
N TYR A 93 -8.66 -10.71 10.69
CA TYR A 93 -9.07 -12.11 10.85
C TYR A 93 -9.84 -12.60 9.63
N SER A 94 -9.44 -13.77 9.12
CA SER A 94 -10.26 -14.56 8.20
C SER A 94 -10.48 -15.95 8.81
N PRO A 95 -11.74 -16.42 8.94
CA PRO A 95 -12.04 -17.73 9.51
C PRO A 95 -11.65 -18.88 8.58
N SER A 96 -11.33 -18.60 7.31
CA SER A 96 -10.99 -19.61 6.30
C SER A 96 -9.51 -19.56 5.94
N GLY A 97 -8.89 -20.75 5.85
CA GLY A 97 -7.53 -20.88 5.35
C GLY A 97 -7.44 -20.58 3.84
N MET A 98 -6.24 -20.23 3.38
CA MET A 98 -5.94 -19.98 1.96
C MET A 98 -4.66 -20.70 1.55
N THR A 99 -4.53 -21.02 0.26
CA THR A 99 -3.27 -21.55 -0.27
C THR A 99 -2.24 -20.41 -0.32
N PRO A 100 -1.09 -20.53 0.38
CA PRO A 100 -0.03 -19.53 0.30
C PRO A 100 0.40 -19.35 -1.16
N MET A 101 0.41 -18.11 -1.65
CA MET A 101 0.81 -17.80 -3.02
C MET A 101 0.00 -18.55 -4.10
N GLY A 102 -1.28 -18.84 -3.82
CA GLY A 102 -2.17 -19.50 -4.77
C GLY A 102 -2.35 -18.74 -6.10
N PRO A 103 -2.69 -19.42 -7.21
CA PRO A 103 -2.85 -18.81 -8.52
C PRO A 103 -3.86 -17.65 -8.56
N ASP A 104 -4.91 -17.71 -7.74
CA ASP A 104 -5.93 -16.67 -7.66
C ASP A 104 -5.38 -15.39 -7.00
N THR A 105 -4.60 -15.54 -5.93
CA THR A 105 -3.97 -14.44 -5.21
C THR A 105 -2.92 -13.77 -6.09
N MET A 106 -2.07 -14.57 -6.73
CA MET A 106 -1.05 -14.10 -7.67
C MET A 106 -1.67 -13.40 -8.88
N GLY A 107 -2.73 -13.97 -9.45
CA GLY A 107 -3.44 -13.38 -10.59
C GLY A 107 -4.13 -12.06 -10.24
N LYS A 108 -4.78 -11.98 -9.07
CA LYS A 108 -5.36 -10.73 -8.55
C LYS A 108 -4.28 -9.67 -8.34
N GLY A 109 -3.15 -10.04 -7.73
CA GLY A 109 -2.00 -9.14 -7.52
C GLY A 109 -1.49 -8.56 -8.84
N PHE A 110 -1.22 -9.41 -9.83
CA PHE A 110 -0.77 -8.95 -11.15
C PHE A 110 -1.79 -8.06 -11.86
N ALA A 111 -3.10 -8.35 -11.73
CA ALA A 111 -4.14 -7.50 -12.29
C ALA A 111 -4.18 -6.11 -11.63
N LEU A 112 -3.97 -6.03 -10.31
CA LEU A 112 -3.85 -4.77 -9.59
C LEU A 112 -2.61 -3.97 -10.05
N ASP A 113 -1.48 -4.64 -10.24
CA ASP A 113 -0.25 -4.02 -10.76
C ASP A 113 -0.45 -3.44 -12.16
N LEU A 114 -1.13 -4.18 -13.05
CA LEU A 114 -1.49 -3.69 -14.38
C LEU A 114 -2.42 -2.49 -14.31
N LEU A 115 -3.43 -2.52 -13.45
CA LEU A 115 -4.36 -1.40 -13.28
C LEU A 115 -3.63 -0.15 -12.81
N ALA A 116 -2.79 -0.28 -11.77
CA ALA A 116 -2.04 0.84 -11.21
C ALA A 116 -1.02 1.40 -12.22
N ALA A 117 -0.27 0.54 -12.92
CA ALA A 117 0.64 0.96 -13.99
C ALA A 117 -0.10 1.61 -15.16
N GLY A 118 -1.33 1.16 -15.45
CA GLY A 118 -2.21 1.76 -16.45
C GLY A 118 -2.60 3.20 -16.12
N LEU A 119 -2.98 3.45 -14.86
CA LEU A 119 -3.27 4.80 -14.37
C LEU A 119 -2.04 5.72 -14.45
N ALA A 120 -0.87 5.22 -14.02
CA ALA A 120 0.38 5.97 -14.13
C ALA A 120 0.75 6.27 -15.59
N ALA A 121 0.64 5.29 -16.49
CA ALA A 121 0.90 5.47 -17.92
C ALA A 121 -0.07 6.46 -18.57
N PHE A 122 -1.33 6.46 -18.16
CA PHE A 122 -2.32 7.43 -18.61
C PHE A 122 -1.94 8.86 -18.18
N ILE A 123 -1.59 9.07 -16.90
CA ILE A 123 -1.14 10.38 -16.40
C ILE A 123 0.11 10.85 -17.16
N VAL A 124 1.11 9.99 -17.29
CA VAL A 124 2.35 10.30 -18.00
C VAL A 124 2.11 10.61 -19.48
N SER A 125 1.09 10.01 -20.10
CA SER A 125 0.75 10.31 -21.49
C SER A 125 0.26 11.75 -21.70
N GLN A 126 -0.44 12.32 -20.72
CA GLN A 126 -0.84 13.74 -20.77
C GLN A 126 0.37 14.66 -20.66
N LEU A 127 1.35 14.30 -19.83
CA LEU A 127 2.61 15.05 -19.72
C LEU A 127 3.43 14.97 -21.01
N ALA A 128 3.53 13.77 -21.59
CA ALA A 128 4.23 13.56 -22.86
C ALA A 128 3.59 14.33 -24.01
N ALA A 129 2.26 14.41 -24.06
CA ALA A 129 1.54 15.18 -25.07
C ALA A 129 1.86 16.69 -25.01
N ASN A 130 2.29 17.18 -23.86
CA ASN A 130 2.72 18.57 -23.65
C ASN A 130 4.23 18.76 -23.74
N GLY A 131 4.98 17.81 -24.32
CA GLY A 131 6.42 17.96 -24.50
C GLY A 131 7.28 17.73 -23.25
N ALA A 132 6.68 17.28 -22.13
CA ALA A 132 7.42 17.13 -20.87
C ALA A 132 8.64 16.22 -21.03
N SER A 133 9.77 16.59 -20.40
CA SER A 133 11.02 15.82 -20.48
C SER A 133 10.92 14.45 -19.81
N PHE A 134 11.89 13.56 -20.09
CA PHE A 134 11.95 12.24 -19.44
C PHE A 134 11.95 12.37 -17.92
N PHE A 135 12.75 13.29 -17.38
CA PHE A 135 12.86 13.51 -15.94
C PHE A 135 11.54 13.93 -15.31
N VAL A 136 10.77 14.82 -15.97
CA VAL A 136 9.44 15.23 -15.48
C VAL A 136 8.50 14.03 -15.43
N ARG A 137 8.47 13.21 -16.49
CA ARG A 137 7.60 12.03 -16.58
C ARG A 137 7.96 10.96 -15.53
N TRP A 138 9.23 10.66 -15.35
CA TRP A 138 9.71 9.72 -14.32
C TRP A 138 9.39 10.24 -12.92
N ARG A 139 9.75 11.50 -12.64
CA ARG A 139 9.54 12.12 -11.32
C ARG A 139 8.07 12.13 -10.94
N THR A 140 7.15 12.32 -11.89
CA THR A 140 5.72 12.24 -11.60
C THR A 140 5.34 10.88 -11.03
N VAL A 141 5.77 9.77 -11.65
CA VAL A 141 5.45 8.42 -11.15
C VAL A 141 6.14 8.15 -9.81
N PHE A 142 7.38 8.60 -9.64
CA PHE A 142 8.08 8.49 -8.35
C PHE A 142 7.36 9.25 -7.24
N VAL A 143 6.90 10.48 -7.49
CA VAL A 143 6.12 11.28 -6.53
C VAL A 143 4.76 10.64 -6.23
N MET A 144 4.13 9.95 -7.19
CA MET A 144 2.93 9.14 -6.91
C MET A 144 3.25 8.02 -5.91
N GLY A 145 4.40 7.35 -6.05
CA GLY A 145 4.88 6.38 -5.06
C GLY A 145 5.06 7.01 -3.68
N LEU A 146 5.73 8.16 -3.58
CA LEU A 146 5.91 8.87 -2.31
C LEU A 146 4.58 9.34 -1.70
N PHE A 147 3.64 9.80 -2.54
CA PHE A 147 2.29 10.13 -2.11
C PHE A 147 1.62 8.91 -1.47
N THR A 148 1.69 7.74 -2.12
CA THR A 148 1.20 6.46 -1.57
C THR A 148 1.89 6.11 -0.26
N CYS A 149 3.20 6.30 -0.13
CA CYS A 149 3.92 6.06 1.13
C CYS A 149 3.28 6.85 2.28
N ILE A 150 2.96 8.12 2.07
CA ILE A 150 2.37 8.99 3.10
C ILE A 150 0.93 8.58 3.41
N VAL A 151 0.08 8.47 2.39
CA VAL A 151 -1.37 8.29 2.61
C VAL A 151 -1.76 6.86 2.98
N ALA A 152 -0.93 5.86 2.64
CA ALA A 152 -1.16 4.48 3.05
C ALA A 152 -0.37 4.14 4.30
N TYR A 153 0.96 4.07 4.22
CA TYR A 153 1.78 3.59 5.34
C TYR A 153 2.00 4.63 6.42
N GLY A 154 2.15 5.90 6.06
CA GLY A 154 2.23 6.99 7.05
C GLY A 154 0.93 7.14 7.84
N ALA A 155 -0.21 6.97 7.17
CA ALA A 155 -1.52 6.97 7.82
C ALA A 155 -1.69 5.75 8.75
N LEU A 156 -1.35 4.54 8.31
CA LEU A 156 -1.42 3.33 9.14
C LEU A 156 -0.45 3.40 10.34
N TRP A 157 0.75 3.94 10.14
CA TRP A 157 1.70 4.21 11.22
C TRP A 157 1.12 5.15 12.28
N ASN A 158 0.51 6.27 11.85
CA ASN A 158 -0.06 7.24 12.78
C ASN A 158 -1.34 6.75 13.47
N TRP A 159 -2.26 6.15 12.72
CA TRP A 159 -3.61 5.84 13.22
C TRP A 159 -3.77 4.41 13.73
N MET A 160 -3.01 3.44 13.20
CA MET A 160 -3.15 2.01 13.49
C MET A 160 -1.93 1.44 14.23
N ALA A 161 -1.03 2.31 14.72
CA ALA A 161 0.15 1.94 15.49
C ALA A 161 1.05 0.89 14.80
N PHE A 162 1.15 0.95 13.46
CA PHE A 162 2.12 0.11 12.75
C PHE A 162 3.54 0.40 13.28
N PRO A 163 4.40 -0.62 13.46
CA PRO A 163 5.76 -0.39 13.95
C PRO A 163 6.59 0.49 13.01
N ASP A 164 7.50 1.30 13.56
CA ASP A 164 8.37 2.20 12.79
C ASP A 164 9.13 1.47 11.69
N ARG A 165 9.78 0.35 12.04
CA ARG A 165 10.62 -0.38 11.10
C ARG A 165 9.81 -1.01 9.97
N PHE A 166 8.70 -1.65 10.32
CA PHE A 166 7.76 -2.19 9.33
C PHE A 166 7.28 -1.10 8.37
N THR A 167 6.90 0.06 8.90
CA THR A 167 6.44 1.20 8.10
C THR A 167 7.52 1.70 7.14
N ILE A 168 8.75 1.87 7.62
CA ILE A 168 9.88 2.32 6.80
C ILE A 168 10.16 1.32 5.68
N ASP A 169 10.19 0.02 5.98
CA ASP A 169 10.47 -1.01 4.99
C ASP A 169 9.37 -1.05 3.91
N MET A 170 8.09 -0.92 4.29
CA MET A 170 6.96 -0.80 3.34
C MET A 170 7.03 0.49 2.49
N MET A 171 7.40 1.62 3.08
CA MET A 171 7.56 2.88 2.34
C MET A 171 8.72 2.82 1.34
N LEU A 172 9.83 2.18 1.72
CA LEU A 172 10.99 1.99 0.84
C LEU A 172 10.64 1.04 -0.32
N ASP A 173 9.94 -0.05 -0.05
CA ASP A 173 9.44 -0.97 -1.07
C ASP A 173 8.63 -0.20 -2.14
N VAL A 174 7.62 0.56 -1.72
CA VAL A 174 6.79 1.36 -2.63
C VAL A 174 7.60 2.43 -3.36
N ALA A 175 8.47 3.18 -2.67
CA ALA A 175 9.26 4.22 -3.30
C ALA A 175 10.20 3.67 -4.39
N ILE A 176 10.84 2.52 -4.14
CA ILE A 176 11.72 1.85 -5.10
C ILE A 176 10.90 1.30 -6.27
N CYS A 177 9.83 0.57 -5.99
CA CYS A 177 8.92 0.01 -6.99
C CYS A 177 8.48 1.07 -8.00
N TRP A 178 7.91 2.17 -7.50
CA TRP A 178 7.35 3.21 -8.36
C TRP A 178 8.40 4.07 -9.04
N SER A 179 9.63 4.14 -8.51
CA SER A 179 10.77 4.68 -9.24
C SER A 179 11.10 3.82 -10.47
N LEU A 180 11.19 2.49 -10.30
CA LEU A 180 11.49 1.54 -11.39
C LEU A 180 10.38 1.53 -12.45
N VAL A 181 9.12 1.46 -12.02
CA VAL A 181 7.95 1.55 -12.90
C VAL A 181 7.95 2.89 -13.65
N GLY A 182 8.28 3.98 -12.96
CA GLY A 182 8.40 5.31 -13.53
C GLY A 182 9.42 5.39 -14.66
N VAL A 183 10.58 4.72 -14.53
CA VAL A 183 11.62 4.69 -15.57
C VAL A 183 11.06 4.05 -16.83
N VAL A 184 10.40 2.91 -16.69
CA VAL A 184 9.87 2.11 -17.81
C VAL A 184 8.72 2.85 -18.51
N ILE A 185 7.79 3.41 -17.74
CA ILE A 185 6.67 4.18 -18.28
C ILE A 185 7.19 5.44 -18.99
N ALA A 186 8.08 6.21 -18.37
CA ALA A 186 8.64 7.42 -18.98
C ALA A 186 9.45 7.12 -20.24
N ALA A 187 10.11 5.95 -20.32
CA ALA A 187 10.86 5.51 -21.48
C ALA A 187 9.97 5.09 -22.65
N ILE A 188 8.79 4.51 -22.40
CA ILE A 188 7.85 4.07 -23.44
C ILE A 188 6.94 5.21 -23.91
N VAL A 189 6.42 5.99 -22.96
CA VAL A 189 5.50 7.10 -23.22
C VAL A 189 6.32 8.36 -23.50
N ARG A 190 6.69 8.54 -24.76
CA ARG A 190 7.54 9.67 -25.22
C ARG A 190 6.71 10.80 -25.87
N PRO A 191 7.17 12.06 -25.79
CA PRO A 191 6.61 13.17 -26.52
C PRO A 191 6.73 13.00 -28.04
N ASP A 192 5.95 13.75 -28.79
CA ASP A 192 6.17 13.89 -30.23
C ASP A 192 7.48 14.64 -30.50
N ALA A 193 8.26 14.16 -31.47
CA ALA A 193 9.59 14.67 -31.77
C ALA A 193 9.59 16.19 -32.05
N ARG A 194 8.54 16.69 -32.70
CA ARG A 194 8.34 18.12 -33.01
C ARG A 194 8.17 19.00 -31.77
N LEU A 195 7.60 18.47 -30.69
CA LEU A 195 7.41 19.21 -29.43
C LEU A 195 8.67 19.17 -28.57
N ALA A 196 9.45 18.09 -28.66
CA ALA A 196 10.73 17.97 -27.97
C ALA A 196 11.79 18.96 -28.50
N GLU A 197 11.80 19.20 -29.82
CA GLU A 197 12.70 20.18 -30.44
C GLU A 197 12.38 21.62 -30.03
N ALA A 198 11.09 21.98 -29.92
CA ALA A 198 10.65 23.31 -29.51
C ALA A 198 11.03 23.65 -28.05
N ALA A 199 10.90 22.68 -27.13
CA ALA A 199 11.27 22.87 -25.73
C ALA A 199 12.78 23.09 -25.52
N ASN A 200 13.62 22.44 -26.33
CA ASN A 200 15.07 22.60 -26.27
C ASN A 200 15.56 23.94 -26.85
N GLN A 201 14.75 24.64 -27.65
CA GLN A 201 15.11 25.95 -28.21
C GLN A 201 14.76 27.12 -27.28
N THR A 202 13.83 26.92 -26.34
CA THR A 202 13.42 27.96 -25.36
C THR A 202 14.29 28.03 -24.11
N ASP A 203 15.10 26.99 -23.85
CA ASP A 203 16.00 26.90 -22.69
C ASP A 203 17.47 27.23 -23.04
N GLY A 204 17.73 27.76 -24.25
CA GLY A 204 19.06 28.11 -24.77
C GLY A 204 19.36 29.60 -24.81
#